data_AF-A0A4V2KUK4-F1
#
_entry.id   AF-A0A4V2KUK4-F1
#
_cell.length_a   1.000
_cell.length_b   1.000
_cell.length_c   1.000
_cell.angle_alpha   90.00
_cell.angle_beta   90.00
_cell.angle_gamma   90.00
#
_symmetry.space_group_name_H-M   'P 1'
#
loop_
_entity.id
_entity.type
_entity.pdbx_description
1 polymer ?
#
loop_
_entity_poly.entity_id
_entity_poly.type
_entity_poly.pdbx_seq_one_letter_code
_entity_poly.pdbx_strand_id
1 'polypeptide(L)'
;NMSFIGQPLWGSIGYTLPATLGSQLANPHRRNILLIGDGSFQLTVQELSTMIRQDIKPVIFLINNDGYTVERLIHGMEEPYNGINMWDYKALPNVFGGDSVKVHDVKTSKDLKAVFDEINEDQEHMHFTEVTIKWDD
;
A
#
# COMPACT_ATOMS: atom_id res chain seq x y z
N ASN A 1 -21.15 -9.27 -3.56
CA ASN A 1 -21.13 -8.78 -2.16
C ASN A 1 -19.80 -8.07 -1.94
N MET A 2 -19.80 -6.76 -1.66
CA MET A 2 -18.62 -5.92 -1.48
C MET A 2 -18.51 -5.55 0.01
N SER A 3 -17.28 -5.46 0.54
CA SER A 3 -17.05 -4.99 1.91
C SER A 3 -16.00 -3.90 1.90
N PHE A 4 -16.09 -2.99 2.87
CA PHE A 4 -15.13 -1.92 3.08
C PHE A 4 -14.64 -1.98 4.53
N ILE A 5 -13.32 -1.87 4.73
CA ILE A 5 -12.68 -1.86 6.05
C ILE A 5 -11.91 -0.55 6.18
N GLY A 6 -12.25 0.23 7.19
CA GLY A 6 -11.54 1.45 7.59
C GLY A 6 -11.70 1.65 9.08
N GLN A 7 -10.84 2.48 9.67
CA GLN A 7 -10.80 2.71 11.11
C GLN A 7 -10.99 4.20 11.47
N PRO A 8 -12.08 4.87 11.02
CA PRO A 8 -12.22 6.33 11.15
C PRO A 8 -12.32 6.83 12.59
N LEU A 9 -12.83 5.99 13.52
CA LEU A 9 -12.98 6.39 14.92
C LEU A 9 -11.67 6.30 15.70
N TRP A 10 -10.92 5.21 15.56
CA TRP A 10 -9.67 5.01 16.30
C TRP A 10 -8.46 5.63 15.59
N GLY A 11 -8.48 5.67 14.25
CA GLY A 11 -7.54 6.46 13.47
C GLY A 11 -6.07 6.03 13.58
N SER A 12 -5.77 4.76 13.89
CA SER A 12 -4.39 4.30 14.03
C SER A 12 -3.75 4.11 12.66
N ILE A 13 -2.85 5.01 12.26
CA ILE A 13 -2.05 4.84 11.03
C ILE A 13 -1.23 3.54 11.08
N GLY A 14 -1.04 2.91 9.92
CA GLY A 14 -0.42 1.58 9.80
C GLY A 14 -1.35 0.39 10.09
N TYR A 15 -2.57 0.60 10.62
CA TYR A 15 -3.55 -0.47 10.88
C TYR A 15 -3.90 -1.29 9.64
N THR A 16 -4.02 -0.63 8.47
CA THR A 16 -4.65 -1.24 7.30
C THR A 16 -3.85 -2.39 6.69
N LEU A 17 -2.51 -2.38 6.78
CA LEU A 17 -1.68 -3.47 6.24
C LEU A 17 -1.90 -4.81 6.98
N PRO A 18 -1.73 -4.93 8.32
CA PRO A 18 -2.08 -6.14 9.06
C PRO A 18 -3.58 -6.47 8.97
N ALA A 19 -4.46 -5.47 8.90
CA ALA A 19 -5.89 -5.71 8.73
C ALA A 19 -6.21 -6.38 7.39
N THR A 20 -5.53 -5.99 6.30
CA THR A 20 -5.64 -6.64 4.99
C THR A 20 -5.16 -8.09 5.04
N LEU A 21 -4.03 -8.36 5.71
CA LEU A 21 -3.54 -9.71 5.94
C LEU A 21 -4.59 -10.56 6.67
N GLY A 22 -5.08 -10.09 7.83
CA GLY A 22 -6.08 -10.80 8.61
C GLY A 22 -7.40 -11.01 7.86
N SER A 23 -7.87 -10.00 7.12
CA SER A 23 -9.10 -10.12 6.32
C SER A 23 -8.95 -11.11 5.16
N GLN A 24 -7.78 -11.21 4.52
CA GLN A 24 -7.55 -12.18 3.46
C GLN A 24 -7.49 -13.60 4.04
N LEU A 25 -6.80 -13.79 5.18
CA LEU A 25 -6.75 -15.07 5.88
C LEU A 25 -8.15 -15.56 6.29
N ALA A 26 -9.03 -14.64 6.69
CA ALA A 26 -10.41 -14.96 7.04
C ALA A 26 -11.26 -15.42 5.84
N ASN A 27 -10.92 -15.01 4.62
CA ASN A 27 -11.56 -15.49 3.40
C ASN A 27 -10.58 -15.44 2.20
N PRO A 28 -9.83 -16.54 1.97
CA PRO A 28 -8.79 -16.58 0.94
C PRO A 28 -9.28 -16.36 -0.50
N HIS A 29 -10.58 -16.53 -0.76
CA HIS A 29 -11.17 -16.40 -2.09
C HIS A 29 -11.58 -14.97 -2.46
N ARG A 30 -11.47 -14.01 -1.54
CA ARG A 30 -11.78 -12.60 -1.86
C ARG A 30 -10.57 -11.92 -2.49
N ARG A 31 -10.81 -11.02 -3.44
CA ARG A 31 -9.78 -10.10 -3.92
C ARG A 31 -9.73 -8.89 -2.98
N ASN A 32 -8.71 -8.83 -2.13
CA ASN A 32 -8.50 -7.67 -1.27
C ASN A 32 -7.68 -6.60 -1.98
N ILE A 33 -8.12 -5.36 -1.87
CA ILE A 33 -7.43 -4.17 -2.36
C ILE A 33 -7.11 -3.29 -1.16
N LEU A 34 -5.84 -2.94 -0.99
CA LEU A 34 -5.35 -2.06 0.05
C LEU A 34 -4.93 -0.73 -0.56
N LEU A 35 -5.44 0.37 -0.01
CA LEU A 35 -4.92 1.72 -0.21
C LEU A 35 -4.24 2.16 1.08
N ILE A 36 -2.96 2.53 1.02
CA ILE A 36 -2.19 2.93 2.20
C ILE A 36 -1.18 4.03 1.82
N GLY A 37 -1.05 5.05 2.66
CA GLY A 37 -0.01 6.07 2.48
C GLY A 37 1.38 5.57 2.90
N ASP A 38 2.41 6.07 2.24
CA ASP A 38 3.83 5.85 2.53
C ASP A 38 4.17 5.92 4.03
N GLY A 39 3.75 6.98 4.73
CA GLY A 39 4.01 7.17 6.15
C GLY A 39 3.26 6.20 7.04
N SER A 40 2.05 5.77 6.65
CA SER A 40 1.32 4.71 7.37
C SER A 40 1.96 3.35 7.17
N PHE A 41 2.42 3.06 5.96
CA PHE A 41 3.04 1.80 5.59
C PHE A 41 4.31 1.53 6.41
N GLN A 42 5.11 2.56 6.68
CA GLN A 42 6.36 2.43 7.47
C GLN A 42 6.14 1.85 8.88
N LEU A 43 4.96 2.01 9.49
CA LEU A 43 4.71 1.54 10.87
C LEU A 43 4.56 0.03 10.97
N THR A 44 4.10 -0.64 9.92
CA THR A 44 3.69 -2.05 9.95
C THR A 44 4.20 -2.87 8.77
N VAL A 45 5.14 -2.32 7.99
CA VAL A 45 5.74 -2.89 6.77
C VAL A 45 6.15 -4.35 6.89
N GLN A 46 6.61 -4.80 8.06
CA GLN A 46 7.05 -6.17 8.32
C GLN A 46 5.97 -7.22 8.05
N GLU A 47 4.69 -6.85 8.05
CA GLU A 47 3.60 -7.76 7.70
C GLU A 47 3.58 -8.14 6.21
N LEU A 48 4.26 -7.40 5.35
CA LEU A 48 4.51 -7.80 3.97
C LEU A 48 5.27 -9.14 3.92
N SER A 49 6.21 -9.35 4.85
CA SER A 49 6.92 -10.64 4.99
C SER A 49 5.97 -11.79 5.34
N THR A 50 5.02 -11.54 6.24
CA THR A 50 4.00 -12.52 6.61
C THR A 50 3.10 -12.85 5.41
N MET A 51 2.66 -11.83 4.66
CA MET A 51 1.85 -12.03 3.46
C MET A 51 2.57 -12.89 2.42
N ILE A 52 3.85 -12.59 2.13
CA ILE A 52 4.69 -13.37 1.21
C ILE A 52 4.81 -14.83 1.68
N ARG A 53 5.17 -15.03 2.96
CA ARG A 53 5.33 -16.38 3.53
C ARG A 53 4.06 -17.23 3.46
N GLN A 54 2.90 -16.61 3.59
CA GLN A 54 1.59 -17.27 3.59
C GLN A 54 0.95 -17.34 2.20
N ASP A 55 1.66 -16.94 1.13
CA ASP A 55 1.14 -16.85 -0.25
C ASP A 55 -0.18 -16.05 -0.33
N ILE A 56 -0.24 -14.94 0.39
CA ILE A 56 -1.38 -14.02 0.40
C ILE A 56 -1.22 -13.05 -0.77
N LYS A 57 -2.29 -12.92 -1.58
CA LYS A 57 -2.24 -12.26 -2.90
C LYS A 57 -3.14 -11.00 -2.99
N PRO A 58 -2.99 -10.01 -2.08
CA PRO A 58 -3.73 -8.76 -2.19
C PRO A 58 -3.18 -7.91 -3.34
N VAL A 59 -3.96 -6.92 -3.73
CA VAL A 59 -3.50 -5.78 -4.53
C VAL A 59 -3.24 -4.62 -3.58
N ILE A 60 -2.02 -4.12 -3.54
CA ILE A 60 -1.59 -3.04 -2.66
C ILE A 60 -1.26 -1.82 -3.52
N PHE A 61 -1.92 -0.70 -3.25
CA PHE A 61 -1.53 0.62 -3.74
C PHE A 61 -0.94 1.41 -2.58
N LEU A 62 0.37 1.63 -2.64
CA LEU A 62 1.08 2.52 -1.74
C LEU A 62 1.09 3.92 -2.36
N ILE A 63 0.48 4.87 -1.67
CA ILE A 63 0.45 6.27 -2.10
C ILE A 63 1.70 6.94 -1.54
N ASN A 64 2.65 7.22 -2.42
CA ASN A 64 3.87 7.93 -2.11
C ASN A 64 3.69 9.41 -2.46
N ASN A 65 3.61 10.24 -1.42
CA ASN A 65 3.43 11.68 -1.54
C ASN A 65 4.37 12.42 -0.58
N ASP A 66 5.54 11.86 -0.30
CA ASP A 66 6.60 12.51 0.47
C ASP A 66 6.19 12.93 1.89
N GLY A 67 5.50 12.01 2.58
CA GLY A 67 5.21 12.12 4.01
C GLY A 67 3.76 12.38 4.37
N TYR A 68 3.54 13.03 5.51
CA TYR A 68 2.21 13.10 6.12
C TYR A 68 1.36 14.24 5.55
N THR A 69 0.90 14.13 4.30
CA THR A 69 0.08 15.19 3.65
C THR A 69 -1.17 15.58 4.44
N VAL A 70 -1.85 14.61 5.08
CA VAL A 70 -3.00 14.92 5.96
C VAL A 70 -2.59 15.84 7.11
N GLU A 71 -1.45 15.59 7.74
CA GLU A 71 -0.94 16.42 8.84
C GLU A 71 -0.46 17.78 8.34
N ARG A 72 0.15 17.85 7.14
CA ARG A 72 0.51 19.12 6.47
C ARG A 72 -0.70 20.04 6.34
N LEU A 73 -1.84 19.48 5.89
CA LEU A 73 -3.10 20.20 5.71
C LEU A 73 -3.77 20.63 7.03
N ILE A 74 -3.51 19.91 8.12
CA ILE A 74 -4.01 20.27 9.46
C ILE A 74 -3.14 21.38 10.06
N HIS A 75 -1.81 21.18 10.09
CA HIS A 75 -0.88 22.13 10.69
C HIS A 75 0.56 21.94 10.19
N GLY A 76 1.20 23.04 9.81
CA GLY A 76 2.62 23.07 9.50
C GLY A 76 2.95 22.44 8.14
N MET A 77 2.45 23.05 7.06
CA MET A 77 2.64 22.57 5.67
C MET A 77 4.09 22.22 5.33
N GLU A 78 5.02 23.04 5.81
CA GLU A 78 6.46 22.92 5.55
C GLU A 78 7.25 22.44 6.78
N GLU A 79 6.57 22.07 7.86
CA GLU A 79 7.24 21.69 9.10
C GLU A 79 7.94 20.32 8.98
N PRO A 80 9.17 20.18 9.53
CA PRO A 80 9.98 19.00 9.32
C PRO A 80 9.41 17.73 9.96
N TYR A 81 8.51 17.85 10.94
CA TYR A 81 7.86 16.69 11.57
C TYR A 81 6.87 15.97 10.62
N ASN A 82 6.47 16.62 9.52
CA ASN A 82 5.62 16.01 8.49
C ASN A 82 6.44 15.25 7.43
N GLY A 83 7.77 15.43 7.43
CA GLY A 83 8.68 14.68 6.58
C GLY A 83 8.98 13.30 7.15
N ILE A 84 9.15 12.33 6.27
CA ILE A 84 9.58 10.97 6.60
C ILE A 84 10.83 10.60 5.80
N ASN A 85 11.57 9.59 6.23
CA ASN A 85 12.67 9.08 5.42
C ASN A 85 12.08 8.33 4.22
N MET A 86 12.33 8.82 3.00
CA MET A 86 11.81 8.19 1.78
C MET A 86 12.52 6.85 1.53
N TRP A 87 11.74 5.78 1.43
CA TRP A 87 12.26 4.44 1.17
C TRP A 87 12.14 4.09 -0.31
N ASP A 88 12.94 3.14 -0.78
CA ASP A 88 12.64 2.44 -2.03
C ASP A 88 11.58 1.38 -1.76
N TYR A 89 10.30 1.79 -1.76
CA TYR A 89 9.19 0.91 -1.42
C TYR A 89 9.08 -0.28 -2.38
N LYS A 90 9.45 -0.09 -3.65
CA LYS A 90 9.43 -1.13 -4.69
C LYS A 90 10.46 -2.24 -4.44
N ALA A 91 11.55 -1.94 -3.74
CA ALA A 91 12.52 -2.95 -3.36
C ALA A 91 12.03 -3.86 -2.23
N LEU A 92 11.07 -3.42 -1.41
CA LEU A 92 10.67 -4.11 -0.20
C LEU A 92 10.10 -5.52 -0.42
N PRO A 93 9.22 -5.78 -1.41
CA PRO A 93 8.79 -7.14 -1.72
C PRO A 93 9.96 -8.11 -1.91
N ASN A 94 10.99 -7.69 -2.66
CA ASN A 94 12.20 -8.50 -2.87
C ASN A 94 13.04 -8.65 -1.59
N VAL A 95 13.20 -7.58 -0.80
CA VAL A 95 13.90 -7.64 0.50
C VAL A 95 13.26 -8.68 1.44
N PHE A 96 11.93 -8.83 1.39
CA PHE A 96 11.21 -9.83 2.17
C PHE A 96 11.09 -11.21 1.50
N GLY A 97 11.79 -11.45 0.37
CA GLY A 97 11.82 -12.73 -0.32
C GLY A 97 10.63 -13.00 -1.24
N GLY A 98 9.92 -11.95 -1.67
CA GLY A 98 8.74 -12.03 -2.53
C GLY A 98 9.09 -11.98 -4.03
N ASP A 99 9.87 -12.94 -4.53
CA ASP A 99 10.32 -12.99 -5.93
C ASP A 99 9.15 -13.06 -6.94
N SER A 100 7.99 -13.56 -6.50
CA SER A 100 6.78 -13.70 -7.31
C SER A 100 5.85 -12.48 -7.25
N VAL A 101 6.14 -11.48 -6.40
CA VAL A 101 5.30 -10.29 -6.26
C VAL A 101 5.45 -9.41 -7.52
N LYS A 102 4.32 -9.00 -8.10
CA LYS A 102 4.31 -8.06 -9.23
C LYS A 102 4.46 -6.64 -8.70
N VAL A 103 5.62 -6.04 -8.95
CA VAL A 103 5.94 -4.67 -8.50
C VAL A 103 5.72 -3.68 -9.63
N HIS A 104 4.99 -2.59 -9.35
CA HIS A 104 4.61 -1.57 -10.31
C HIS A 104 5.02 -0.18 -9.83
N ASP A 105 5.38 0.70 -10.78
CA ASP A 105 5.70 2.12 -10.55
C ASP A 105 4.73 2.98 -11.37
N VAL A 106 3.92 3.79 -10.70
CA VAL A 106 2.87 4.59 -11.31
C VAL A 106 3.13 6.07 -11.03
N LYS A 107 3.22 6.87 -12.10
CA LYS A 107 3.41 8.32 -12.02
C LYS A 107 2.35 9.11 -12.79
N THR A 108 1.56 8.43 -13.61
CA THR A 108 0.51 9.03 -14.42
C THR A 108 -0.74 8.17 -14.43
N SER A 109 -1.88 8.78 -14.78
CA SER A 109 -3.14 8.02 -14.97
C SER A 109 -3.04 6.97 -16.08
N LYS A 110 -2.15 7.16 -17.05
CA LYS A 110 -1.89 6.17 -18.10
C LYS A 110 -1.19 4.94 -17.53
N ASP A 111 -0.19 5.14 -16.68
CA ASP A 111 0.50 4.03 -15.99
C ASP A 111 -0.49 3.28 -15.09
N LEU A 112 -1.30 4.02 -14.34
CA LEU A 112 -2.32 3.43 -13.48
C LEU A 112 -3.31 2.56 -14.28
N LYS A 113 -3.74 3.03 -15.46
CA LYS A 113 -4.61 2.27 -16.34
C LYS A 113 -3.95 0.98 -16.82
N ALA A 114 -2.68 1.02 -17.22
CA ALA A 114 -1.93 -0.17 -17.63
C ALA A 114 -1.81 -1.18 -16.48
N VAL A 115 -1.48 -0.71 -15.27
CA VAL A 115 -1.39 -1.56 -14.07
C VAL A 115 -2.73 -2.19 -13.72
N PHE A 116 -3.86 -1.49 -13.89
CA PHE A 116 -5.18 -2.10 -13.71
C PHE A 116 -5.45 -3.23 -14.70
N ASP A 117 -5.01 -3.09 -15.95
CA ASP A 117 -5.17 -4.13 -16.95
C ASP A 117 -4.32 -5.37 -16.56
N GLU A 118 -3.07 -5.18 -16.12
CA GLU A 118 -2.22 -6.25 -15.61
C GLU A 118 -2.79 -6.95 -14.35
N ILE A 119 -3.34 -6.20 -13.40
CA ILE A 119 -3.99 -6.74 -12.18
C ILE A 119 -5.21 -7.60 -12.52
N ASN A 120 -5.93 -7.26 -13.60
CA ASN A 120 -7.10 -8.02 -14.04
C ASN A 120 -6.70 -9.32 -14.75
N GLU A 121 -5.59 -9.29 -15.48
CA GLU A 121 -5.02 -10.45 -16.18
C GLU A 121 -4.31 -11.42 -15.23
N ASP A 122 -3.71 -10.92 -14.13
CA ASP A 122 -3.00 -11.71 -13.14
C ASP A 122 -3.64 -11.60 -11.74
N GLN A 123 -4.46 -12.58 -11.39
CA GLN A 123 -5.06 -12.69 -10.06
C GLN A 123 -4.33 -13.69 -9.15
N GLU A 124 -3.33 -14.37 -9.69
CA GLU A 124 -2.58 -15.44 -9.02
C GLU A 124 -1.34 -14.94 -8.29
N HIS A 125 -1.04 -13.65 -8.39
CA HIS A 125 0.06 -13.01 -7.67
C HIS A 125 -0.42 -11.85 -6.80
N MET A 126 0.40 -11.51 -5.80
CA MET A 126 0.32 -10.22 -5.10
C MET A 126 0.77 -9.13 -6.06
N HIS A 127 0.05 -8.01 -6.10
CA HIS A 127 0.47 -6.81 -6.80
C HIS A 127 0.84 -5.73 -5.79
N PHE A 128 2.04 -5.18 -5.89
CA PHE A 128 2.52 -4.08 -5.09
C PHE A 128 2.79 -2.89 -6.01
N THR A 129 1.97 -1.86 -5.92
CA THR A 129 2.01 -0.69 -6.80
C THR A 129 2.37 0.53 -5.98
N GLU A 130 3.54 1.11 -6.24
CA GLU A 130 3.88 2.44 -5.75
C GLU A 130 3.25 3.48 -6.69
N VAL A 131 2.41 4.34 -6.14
CA VAL A 131 1.77 5.45 -6.84
C VAL A 131 2.41 6.74 -6.34
N THR A 132 3.23 7.36 -7.17
CA THR A 132 3.85 8.65 -6.86
C THR A 132 2.90 9.76 -7.25
N ILE A 133 2.48 10.58 -6.29
CA ILE A 133 1.73 11.81 -6.51
C ILE A 133 2.45 12.96 -5.82
N LYS A 134 2.19 14.20 -6.25
CA LYS A 134 2.70 15.33 -5.50
C LYS A 134 1.93 15.46 -4.19
N TRP A 135 2.59 16.00 -3.17
CA TRP A 135 1.97 16.23 -1.88
C TRP A 135 0.97 17.40 -1.92
N ASP A 136 1.08 18.29 -2.91
CA ASP A 136 0.24 19.46 -3.14
C ASP A 136 -0.78 19.29 -4.28
N ASP A 137 -0.94 18.07 -4.81
CA ASP A 137 -2.01 17.70 -5.76
C ASP A 137 -3.38 17.52 -5.06
#